data_AF-A0A944WKF1-F1
#
_entry.id   AF-A0A944WKF1-F1
#
_cell.length_a   1.000
_cell.length_b   1.000
_cell.length_c   1.000
_cell.angle_alpha   90.00
_cell.angle_beta   90.00
_cell.angle_gamma   90.00
#
_symmetry.space_group_name_H-M   'P 1'
#
loop_
_entity.id
_entity.type
_entity.pdbx_description
1 polymer ?
#
loop_
_entity_poly.entity_id
_entity_poly.type
_entity_poly.pdbx_seq_one_letter_code
_entity_poly.pdbx_strand_id
1 'polypeptide(L)'
;MDSNLHNNLPRGPVEKPDQYRLVWDLPLRLFHWFMVIAVSVAGITGFLAPSWWLDTHVVAGYAIGILLVFRIAWGFVGSHYSKFRQFPMAISGMLRHLRMITTGKSDDHAGHNPLGSWMIAILISTLTGLVLSGLVALAGQEKLGPLAFLTTYQVGHLAKEIHEFIAFVLLGAIFLHLTGVFAEIYIFRHPVLKAMFTGKKPMANLSPGMKTSAYIGRGALVFVVFGVLLIGVGASLAGKPPMGWRAVDVPADYKSECGDCHVVYHPGLRSKEAWQSIMAGLADHYGEDASLDEASVASISSYLEKNDAGTFDTKAANQMGKVNTPTFRITETRRWKRKHRKIEPSVFRLKSVGSKINCNACHEDASTGLFNDSNVNLPNGAQE
;
A
#
# COMPACT_ATOMS: atom_id res chain seq x y z
N MET A 1 11.29 62.91 63.39
CA MET A 1 10.01 62.35 62.91
C MET A 1 10.31 61.69 61.58
N ASP A 2 10.68 60.41 61.66
CA ASP A 2 10.95 59.53 60.52
C ASP A 2 9.65 59.02 59.92
N SER A 3 9.53 59.04 58.60
CA SER A 3 8.57 58.19 57.88
C SER A 3 8.98 57.94 56.43
N ASN A 4 10.12 57.25 56.23
CA ASN A 4 10.41 56.55 54.98
C ASN A 4 10.09 55.07 55.17
N LEU A 5 8.81 54.70 54.96
CA LEU A 5 8.39 53.30 54.88
C LEU A 5 8.77 52.74 53.51
N HIS A 6 9.95 52.12 53.44
CA HIS A 6 10.33 51.24 52.35
C HIS A 6 9.36 50.06 52.28
N ASN A 7 8.52 50.04 51.24
CA ASN A 7 7.69 48.90 50.87
C ASN A 7 8.58 47.78 50.29
N ASN A 8 9.21 46.98 51.16
CA ASN A 8 9.85 45.72 50.79
C ASN A 8 8.80 44.61 50.74
N LEU A 9 8.03 44.56 49.65
CA LEU A 9 7.33 43.32 49.29
C LEU A 9 8.39 42.29 48.86
N PRO A 10 8.37 41.05 49.39
CA PRO A 10 9.24 40.00 48.89
C PRO A 10 8.92 39.78 47.42
N ARG A 11 9.89 40.05 46.53
CA ARG A 11 9.81 39.61 45.14
C ARG A 11 9.70 38.09 45.18
N GLY A 12 8.51 37.56 44.86
CA GLY A 12 8.33 36.14 44.60
C GLY A 12 9.36 35.64 43.58
N PRO A 13 9.70 34.34 43.59
CA PRO A 13 10.75 33.81 42.74
C PRO A 13 10.45 34.15 41.28
N VAL A 14 11.41 34.82 40.63
CA VAL A 14 11.39 35.09 39.19
C VAL A 14 11.26 33.75 38.47
N GLU A 15 10.14 33.55 37.79
CA GLU A 15 9.85 32.38 36.97
C GLU A 15 10.98 32.22 35.93
N LYS A 16 11.69 31.08 35.96
CA LYS A 16 12.79 30.81 35.02
C LYS A 16 12.23 30.62 33.60
N PRO A 17 12.66 31.38 32.59
CA PRO A 17 12.07 31.34 31.23
C PRO A 17 12.31 30.05 30.42
N ASP A 18 13.03 29.05 30.95
CA ASP A 18 13.64 27.98 30.13
C ASP A 18 13.21 26.55 30.52
N GLN A 19 12.05 26.36 31.17
CA GLN A 19 11.60 25.02 31.53
C GLN A 19 11.00 24.26 30.33
N TYR A 20 11.81 23.39 29.72
CA TYR A 20 11.35 22.40 28.74
C TYR A 20 10.64 21.23 29.42
N ARG A 21 9.39 20.95 29.04
CA ARG A 21 8.62 19.80 29.56
C ARG A 21 8.39 18.74 28.48
N LEU A 22 8.39 17.47 28.88
CA LEU A 22 8.08 16.34 28.02
C LEU A 22 6.57 16.33 27.72
N VAL A 23 6.22 16.62 26.47
CA VAL A 23 4.85 16.62 25.97
C VAL A 23 4.55 15.34 25.19
N TRP A 24 5.47 14.93 24.32
CA TRP A 24 5.29 13.74 23.48
C TRP A 24 6.15 12.58 23.97
N ASP A 25 5.47 11.47 24.30
CA ASP A 25 6.13 10.25 24.73
C ASP A 25 6.99 9.62 23.61
N LEU A 26 7.93 8.75 24.00
CA LEU A 26 8.82 8.08 23.05
C LEU A 26 8.04 7.16 22.06
N PRO A 27 7.09 6.31 22.51
CA PRO A 27 6.29 5.49 21.58
C PRO A 27 5.60 6.29 20.48
N LEU A 28 5.01 7.44 20.80
CA LEU A 28 4.36 8.31 19.81
C LEU A 28 5.36 8.87 18.78
N ARG A 29 6.57 9.26 19.22
CA ARG A 29 7.61 9.77 18.33
C ARG A 29 8.17 8.69 17.41
N LEU A 30 8.40 7.49 17.94
CA LEU A 30 8.82 6.34 17.13
C LEU A 30 7.76 5.98 16.08
N PHE A 31 6.48 5.92 16.50
CA PHE A 31 5.36 5.73 15.57
C PHE A 31 5.40 6.75 14.43
N HIS A 32 5.56 8.03 14.75
CA HIS A 32 5.57 9.08 13.73
C HIS A 32 6.70 8.88 12.72
N TRP A 33 7.94 8.70 13.18
CA TRP A 33 9.08 8.57 12.26
C TRP A 33 9.05 7.27 11.46
N PHE A 34 8.60 6.16 12.04
CA PHE A 34 8.36 4.93 11.28
C PHE A 34 7.21 5.10 10.28
N MET A 35 6.16 5.85 10.62
CA MET A 35 5.09 6.18 9.68
C MET A 35 5.61 7.02 8.52
N VAL A 36 6.45 8.03 8.78
CA VAL A 36 7.09 8.84 7.71
C VAL A 36 7.89 7.93 6.78
N ILE A 37 8.76 7.07 7.33
CA ILE A 37 9.58 6.15 6.53
C ILE A 37 8.70 5.22 5.70
N ALA A 38 7.70 4.58 6.31
CA ALA A 38 6.83 3.63 5.62
C ALA A 38 6.00 4.30 4.52
N VAL A 39 5.44 5.50 4.78
CA VAL A 39 4.71 6.29 3.78
C VAL A 39 5.64 6.75 2.64
N SER A 40 6.88 7.15 2.94
CA SER A 40 7.86 7.50 1.91
C SER A 40 8.21 6.31 1.03
N VAL A 41 8.46 5.13 1.62
CA VAL A 41 8.72 3.90 0.86
C VAL A 41 7.52 3.55 0.00
N ALA A 42 6.30 3.51 0.56
CA ALA A 42 5.09 3.21 -0.19
C ALA A 42 4.83 4.23 -1.32
N GLY A 43 5.09 5.52 -1.08
CA GLY A 43 4.96 6.57 -2.08
C GLY A 43 5.97 6.42 -3.23
N ILE A 44 7.24 6.18 -2.92
CA ILE A 44 8.28 5.95 -3.94
C ILE A 44 7.93 4.72 -4.77
N THR A 45 7.59 3.60 -4.12
CA THR A 45 7.29 2.37 -4.83
C THR A 45 5.98 2.41 -5.60
N GLY A 46 4.99 3.18 -5.14
CA GLY A 46 3.70 3.32 -5.80
C GLY A 46 3.70 4.29 -7.00
N PHE A 47 4.45 5.39 -6.91
CA PHE A 47 4.43 6.44 -7.95
C PHE A 47 5.61 6.40 -8.91
N LEU A 48 6.79 5.98 -8.46
CA LEU A 48 8.05 6.14 -9.20
C LEU A 48 8.69 4.81 -9.60
N ALA A 49 8.48 3.75 -8.83
CA ALA A 49 9.12 2.46 -9.08
C ALA A 49 8.36 1.59 -10.12
N PRO A 50 9.05 0.65 -10.78
CA PRO A 50 8.44 -0.31 -11.69
C PRO A 50 7.60 -1.37 -10.95
N SER A 51 6.76 -2.12 -11.69
CA SER A 51 5.74 -2.99 -11.08
C SER A 51 6.29 -4.18 -10.28
N TRP A 52 7.52 -4.63 -10.51
CA TRP A 52 8.15 -5.68 -9.71
C TRP A 52 8.54 -5.21 -8.29
N TRP A 53 8.48 -3.91 -7.99
CA TRP A 53 8.63 -3.39 -6.62
C TRP A 53 7.35 -3.50 -5.79
N LEU A 54 6.32 -4.17 -6.32
CA LEU A 54 5.03 -4.34 -5.66
C LEU A 54 5.18 -4.95 -4.25
N ASP A 55 6.05 -5.94 -4.06
CA ASP A 55 6.27 -6.53 -2.73
C ASP A 55 6.77 -5.52 -1.71
N THR A 56 7.67 -4.63 -2.12
CA THR A 56 8.16 -3.56 -1.23
C THR A 56 7.05 -2.57 -0.89
N HIS A 57 6.20 -2.23 -1.86
CA HIS A 57 5.01 -1.40 -1.63
C HIS A 57 4.04 -2.06 -0.64
N VAL A 58 3.76 -3.34 -0.83
CA VAL A 58 2.85 -4.12 0.02
C VAL A 58 3.39 -4.26 1.45
N VAL A 59 4.69 -4.55 1.61
CA VAL A 59 5.35 -4.61 2.93
C VAL A 59 5.26 -3.26 3.65
N ALA A 60 5.49 -2.15 2.95
CA ALA A 60 5.31 -0.82 3.51
C ALA A 60 3.84 -0.56 3.91
N GLY A 61 2.88 -0.99 3.10
CA GLY A 61 1.44 -0.93 3.41
C GLY A 61 1.06 -1.72 4.67
N TYR A 62 1.59 -2.94 4.85
CA TYR A 62 1.40 -3.72 6.07
C TYR A 62 2.02 -3.02 7.29
N ALA A 63 3.23 -2.46 7.15
CA ALA A 63 3.87 -1.71 8.22
C ALA A 63 3.03 -0.49 8.64
N ILE A 64 2.47 0.27 7.68
CA ILE A 64 1.53 1.36 7.93
C ILE A 64 0.30 0.84 8.69
N GLY A 65 -0.28 -0.29 8.26
CA GLY A 65 -1.42 -0.91 8.93
C GLY A 65 -1.16 -1.23 10.41
N ILE A 66 -0.02 -1.87 10.71
CA ILE A 66 0.38 -2.20 12.09
C ILE A 66 0.59 -0.91 12.92
N LEU A 67 1.29 0.07 12.35
CA LEU A 67 1.53 1.37 13.00
C LEU A 67 0.21 2.12 13.27
N LEU A 68 -0.75 2.08 12.34
CA LEU A 68 -2.08 2.68 12.52
C LEU A 68 -2.86 2.02 13.65
N VAL A 69 -2.90 0.69 13.69
CA VAL A 69 -3.58 -0.02 14.79
C VAL A 69 -2.94 0.31 16.13
N PHE A 70 -1.60 0.33 16.19
CA PHE A 70 -0.88 0.84 17.36
C PHE A 70 -1.33 2.27 17.70
N ARG A 71 -1.35 3.19 16.74
CA ARG A 71 -1.69 4.60 17.01
C ARG A 71 -3.11 4.78 17.50
N ILE A 72 -4.07 4.04 16.94
CA ILE A 72 -5.47 4.03 17.35
C ILE A 72 -5.55 3.54 18.79
N ALA A 73 -4.97 2.39 19.11
CA ALA A 73 -4.93 1.86 20.48
C ALA A 73 -4.26 2.84 21.45
N TRP A 74 -3.09 3.38 21.08
CA TRP A 74 -2.33 4.37 21.87
C TRP A 74 -3.12 5.68 22.07
N GLY A 75 -4.02 6.03 21.16
CA GLY A 75 -4.95 7.15 21.29
C GLY A 75 -5.98 7.01 22.41
N PHE A 76 -6.13 5.82 22.99
CA PHE A 76 -6.99 5.56 24.15
C PHE A 76 -6.18 5.31 25.43
N VAL A 77 -5.13 4.48 25.34
CA VAL A 77 -4.38 4.00 26.51
C VAL A 77 -3.04 4.70 26.77
N GLY A 78 -2.59 5.56 25.83
CA GLY A 78 -1.30 6.22 25.87
C GLY A 78 -1.16 7.31 26.93
N SER A 79 -0.10 8.11 26.81
CA SER A 79 0.13 9.25 27.71
C SER A 79 -0.92 10.37 27.51
N HIS A 80 -0.95 11.34 28.44
CA HIS A 80 -1.95 12.41 28.45
C HIS A 80 -2.15 13.05 27.07
N TYR A 81 -1.09 13.61 26.48
CA TYR A 81 -1.15 14.31 25.20
C TYR A 81 -1.29 13.39 23.98
N SER A 82 -1.12 12.07 24.14
CA SER A 82 -1.29 11.09 23.08
C SER A 82 -2.75 10.68 22.86
N LYS A 83 -3.63 10.95 23.84
CA LYS A 83 -5.05 10.54 23.82
C LYS A 83 -5.91 11.45 22.94
N PHE A 84 -6.81 10.85 22.16
CA PHE A 84 -7.73 11.61 21.29
C PHE A 84 -8.67 12.54 22.06
N ARG A 85 -9.00 12.23 23.32
CA ARG A 85 -9.82 13.11 24.16
C ARG A 85 -9.17 14.47 24.46
N GLN A 86 -7.85 14.59 24.32
CA GLN A 86 -7.13 15.84 24.54
C GLN A 86 -7.02 16.71 23.27
N PHE A 87 -7.62 16.28 22.15
CA PHE A 87 -7.52 16.98 20.88
C PHE A 87 -8.60 18.08 20.82
N PRO A 88 -8.23 19.37 20.74
CA PRO A 88 -9.20 20.45 20.62
C PRO A 88 -9.81 20.50 19.21
N MET A 89 -10.75 19.61 18.91
CA MET A 89 -11.39 19.51 17.57
C MET A 89 -12.61 20.42 17.37
N ALA A 90 -12.75 21.49 18.15
CA ALA A 90 -13.84 22.45 17.96
C ALA A 90 -13.65 23.23 16.65
N ILE A 91 -14.68 23.26 15.79
CA ILE A 91 -14.66 23.99 14.51
C ILE A 91 -14.37 25.48 14.73
N SER A 92 -14.93 26.08 15.78
CA SER A 92 -14.66 27.47 16.17
C SER A 92 -13.19 27.71 16.53
N GLY A 93 -12.53 26.72 17.16
CA GLY A 93 -11.10 26.75 17.46
C GLY A 93 -10.23 26.66 16.20
N MET A 94 -10.62 25.83 15.24
CA MET A 94 -9.95 25.74 13.94
C MET A 94 -10.01 27.07 13.17
N LEU A 95 -11.21 27.66 13.05
CA LEU A 95 -11.39 28.94 12.35
C LEU A 95 -10.64 30.09 13.06
N ARG A 96 -10.62 30.08 14.40
CA ARG A 96 -9.81 31.03 15.17
C ARG A 96 -8.33 30.86 14.86
N HIS A 97 -7.81 29.64 14.91
CA HIS A 97 -6.39 29.37 14.64
C HIS A 97 -5.98 29.80 13.22
N LEU A 98 -6.83 29.60 12.20
CA LEU A 98 -6.59 30.10 10.85
C LEU A 98 -6.47 31.64 10.79
N ARG A 99 -7.30 32.37 11.53
CA ARG A 99 -7.18 33.84 11.64
C ARG A 99 -5.94 34.28 12.43
N MET A 100 -5.48 33.45 13.36
CA MET A 100 -4.27 33.74 14.14
C MET A 100 -3.00 33.62 13.29
N ILE A 101 -3.00 32.72 12.29
CA ILE A 101 -1.92 32.62 11.28
C ILE A 101 -1.79 33.94 10.49
N THR A 102 -2.90 34.58 10.10
CA THR A 102 -2.84 35.85 9.35
C THR A 102 -2.47 37.05 10.21
N THR A 103 -2.67 36.97 11.53
CA THR A 103 -2.37 38.07 12.48
C THR A 103 -1.07 37.89 13.24
N GLY A 104 -0.40 36.73 13.12
CA GLY A 104 0.86 36.40 13.78
C GLY A 104 0.77 36.25 15.30
N LYS A 105 -0.43 36.21 15.88
CA LYS A 105 -0.63 36.04 17.33
C LYS A 105 -0.64 34.55 17.67
N SER A 106 0.20 34.10 18.61
CA SER A 106 0.23 32.71 19.09
C SER A 106 -0.94 32.45 20.06
N ASP A 107 -1.47 31.22 20.04
CA ASP A 107 -2.31 30.67 21.11
C ASP A 107 -1.57 29.47 21.71
N ASP A 108 -1.17 29.56 22.98
CA ASP A 108 -0.27 28.61 23.62
C ASP A 108 -0.97 27.29 23.92
N HIS A 109 -0.78 26.30 23.04
CA HIS A 109 -1.28 24.94 23.22
C HIS A 109 -0.18 23.99 23.67
N ALA A 110 -0.32 23.43 24.87
CA ALA A 110 0.66 22.48 25.43
C ALA A 110 0.82 21.21 24.58
N GLY A 111 -0.29 20.68 24.05
CA GLY A 111 -0.31 19.47 23.22
C GLY A 111 -0.42 19.79 21.74
N HIS A 112 -1.65 19.73 21.23
CA HIS A 112 -2.02 19.99 19.84
C HIS A 112 -2.86 21.26 19.76
N ASN A 113 -2.61 22.08 18.74
CA ASN A 113 -3.53 23.15 18.37
C ASN A 113 -4.76 22.55 17.61
N PRO A 114 -5.87 23.30 17.45
CA PRO A 114 -7.07 22.79 16.78
C PRO A 114 -6.85 22.37 15.33
N LEU A 115 -6.07 23.13 14.56
CA LEU A 115 -5.81 22.85 13.15
C LEU A 115 -4.96 21.58 12.97
N GLY A 116 -3.94 21.42 13.79
CA GLY A 116 -3.11 20.21 13.87
C GLY A 116 -3.90 18.99 14.34
N SER A 117 -4.90 19.17 15.21
CA SER A 117 -5.80 18.07 15.63
C SER A 117 -6.65 17.57 14.46
N TRP A 118 -7.23 18.49 13.67
CA TRP A 118 -7.93 18.14 12.43
C TRP A 118 -7.01 17.48 11.41
N MET A 119 -5.78 17.98 11.25
CA MET A 119 -4.79 17.39 10.35
C MET A 119 -4.45 15.94 10.73
N ILE A 120 -4.30 15.64 12.03
CA ILE A 120 -4.08 14.27 12.50
C ILE A 120 -5.28 13.37 12.15
N ALA A 121 -6.51 13.85 12.37
CA ALA A 121 -7.72 13.10 12.04
C ALA A 121 -7.82 12.81 10.54
N ILE A 122 -7.52 13.79 9.69
CA ILE A 122 -7.45 13.63 8.22
C ILE A 122 -6.40 12.58 7.87
N LEU A 123 -5.15 12.71 8.34
CA LEU A 123 -4.07 11.77 8.01
C LEU A 123 -4.41 10.34 8.45
N ILE A 124 -4.92 10.15 9.67
CA ILE A 124 -5.31 8.82 10.16
C ILE A 124 -6.43 8.24 9.28
N SER A 125 -7.44 9.05 8.91
CA SER A 125 -8.56 8.59 8.10
C SER A 125 -8.12 8.21 6.69
N THR A 126 -7.30 9.06 6.05
CA THR A 126 -6.74 8.81 4.71
C THR A 126 -5.85 7.57 4.70
N LEU A 127 -4.93 7.43 5.68
CA LEU A 127 -4.06 6.26 5.77
C LEU A 127 -4.85 4.97 6.04
N THR A 128 -5.91 5.04 6.86
CA THR A 128 -6.82 3.90 7.06
C THR A 128 -7.51 3.51 5.76
N GLY A 129 -8.03 4.49 5.01
CA GLY A 129 -8.61 4.26 3.70
C GLY A 129 -7.64 3.61 2.71
N LEU A 130 -6.37 4.05 2.70
CA LEU A 130 -5.30 3.45 1.88
C LEU A 130 -5.02 2.00 2.26
N VAL A 131 -4.87 1.70 3.54
CA VAL A 131 -4.62 0.31 3.99
C VAL A 131 -5.78 -0.59 3.61
N LEU A 132 -7.03 -0.17 3.87
CA LEU A 132 -8.21 -0.98 3.56
C LEU A 132 -8.38 -1.21 2.05
N SER A 133 -8.33 -0.13 1.26
CA SER A 133 -8.41 -0.23 -0.20
C SER A 133 -7.25 -1.01 -0.80
N GLY A 134 -6.04 -0.89 -0.25
CA GLY A 134 -4.86 -1.62 -0.68
C GLY A 134 -4.96 -3.13 -0.42
N LEU A 135 -5.47 -3.53 0.75
CA LEU A 135 -5.71 -4.95 1.07
C LEU A 135 -6.73 -5.59 0.12
N VAL A 136 -7.81 -4.87 -0.22
CA VAL A 136 -8.84 -5.34 -1.16
C VAL A 136 -8.30 -5.35 -2.59
N ALA A 137 -7.51 -4.35 -2.98
CA ALA A 137 -6.86 -4.30 -4.29
C ALA A 137 -5.90 -5.47 -4.49
N LEU A 138 -5.02 -5.73 -3.51
CA LEU A 138 -4.08 -6.86 -3.52
C LEU A 138 -4.82 -8.21 -3.64
N ALA A 139 -5.88 -8.36 -2.85
CA ALA A 139 -6.72 -9.55 -2.85
C ALA A 139 -7.46 -9.80 -4.17
N GLY A 140 -8.02 -8.77 -4.80
CA GLY A 140 -8.79 -8.96 -6.04
C GLY A 140 -7.91 -8.99 -7.29
N GLN A 141 -6.88 -8.15 -7.38
CA GLN A 141 -6.03 -8.03 -8.58
C GLN A 141 -4.96 -9.13 -8.64
N GLU A 142 -4.19 -9.31 -7.57
CA GLU A 142 -3.08 -10.26 -7.55
C GLU A 142 -3.47 -11.58 -6.90
N LYS A 143 -4.68 -11.69 -6.35
CA LYS A 143 -5.14 -12.90 -5.64
C LYS A 143 -4.21 -13.30 -4.49
N LEU A 144 -3.62 -12.29 -3.83
CA LEU A 144 -2.68 -12.43 -2.72
C LEU A 144 -3.20 -11.78 -1.43
N GLY A 145 -2.61 -12.17 -0.31
CA GLY A 145 -2.87 -11.57 1.00
C GLY A 145 -4.14 -12.09 1.70
N PRO A 146 -4.44 -11.56 2.88
CA PRO A 146 -5.42 -12.15 3.80
C PRO A 146 -6.87 -12.01 3.34
N LEU A 147 -7.16 -11.22 2.31
CA LEU A 147 -8.53 -11.05 1.78
C LEU A 147 -8.73 -11.74 0.42
N ALA A 148 -7.72 -12.45 -0.09
CA ALA A 148 -7.74 -13.06 -1.43
C ALA A 148 -8.92 -14.02 -1.64
N PHE A 149 -9.32 -14.73 -0.59
CA PHE A 149 -10.43 -15.69 -0.60
C PHE A 149 -11.83 -15.03 -0.62
N LEU A 150 -11.93 -13.71 -0.46
CA LEU A 150 -13.20 -12.98 -0.35
C LEU A 150 -13.49 -12.02 -1.50
N THR A 151 -12.53 -11.79 -2.40
CA THR A 151 -12.58 -10.65 -3.31
C THR A 151 -12.49 -11.05 -4.77
N THR A 152 -13.44 -10.56 -5.58
CA THR A 152 -13.40 -10.71 -7.03
C THR A 152 -12.44 -9.72 -7.69
N TYR A 153 -12.01 -10.00 -8.91
CA TYR A 153 -11.15 -9.10 -9.68
C TYR A 153 -11.80 -7.71 -9.85
N GLN A 154 -13.10 -7.65 -10.11
CA GLN A 154 -13.81 -6.39 -10.32
C GLN A 154 -13.80 -5.50 -9.06
N VAL A 155 -14.05 -6.11 -7.89
CA VAL A 155 -13.99 -5.39 -6.61
C VAL A 155 -12.55 -4.93 -6.33
N GLY A 156 -11.55 -5.78 -6.57
CA GLY A 156 -10.15 -5.39 -6.45
C GLY A 156 -9.75 -4.26 -7.41
N HIS A 157 -10.30 -4.25 -8.63
CA HIS A 157 -10.03 -3.20 -9.61
C HIS A 157 -10.55 -1.86 -9.12
N LEU A 158 -11.81 -1.82 -8.66
CA LEU A 158 -12.40 -0.62 -8.07
C LEU A 158 -11.64 -0.17 -6.83
N ALA A 159 -11.26 -1.10 -5.94
CA ALA A 159 -10.48 -0.79 -4.76
C ALA A 159 -9.12 -0.15 -5.11
N LYS A 160 -8.47 -0.61 -6.20
CA LYS A 160 -7.23 -0.02 -6.71
C LYS A 160 -7.45 1.41 -7.21
N GLU A 161 -8.54 1.71 -7.91
CA GLU A 161 -8.85 3.08 -8.35
C GLU A 161 -9.10 4.01 -7.15
N ILE A 162 -9.85 3.52 -6.16
CA ILE A 162 -10.07 4.23 -4.89
C ILE A 162 -8.73 4.47 -4.18
N HIS A 163 -7.86 3.45 -4.14
CA HIS A 163 -6.54 3.53 -3.50
C HIS A 163 -5.69 4.63 -4.14
N GLU A 164 -5.61 4.69 -5.47
CA GLU A 164 -4.89 5.74 -6.18
C GLU A 164 -5.46 7.14 -5.91
N PHE A 165 -6.80 7.28 -5.90
CA PHE A 165 -7.43 8.55 -5.56
C PHE A 165 -7.08 9.01 -4.14
N ILE A 166 -7.20 8.11 -3.14
CA ILE A 166 -6.87 8.42 -1.75
C ILE A 166 -5.37 8.73 -1.61
N ALA A 167 -4.49 8.11 -2.41
CA ALA A 167 -3.06 8.40 -2.40
C ALA A 167 -2.76 9.84 -2.81
N PHE A 168 -3.45 10.38 -3.83
CA PHE A 168 -3.35 11.80 -4.18
C PHE A 168 -3.89 12.71 -3.07
N VAL A 169 -5.00 12.34 -2.42
CA VAL A 169 -5.50 13.07 -1.24
C VAL A 169 -4.46 13.08 -0.11
N LEU A 170 -3.78 11.96 0.13
CA LEU A 170 -2.70 11.87 1.11
C LEU A 170 -1.54 12.80 0.77
N LEU A 171 -1.11 12.86 -0.49
CA LEU A 171 -0.05 13.79 -0.91
C LEU A 171 -0.42 15.25 -0.64
N GLY A 172 -1.66 15.64 -0.95
CA GLY A 172 -2.17 16.97 -0.61
C GLY A 172 -2.20 17.22 0.91
N ALA A 173 -2.66 16.23 1.69
CA ALA A 173 -2.68 16.28 3.14
C ALA A 173 -1.26 16.40 3.75
N ILE A 174 -0.28 15.65 3.24
CA ILE A 174 1.13 15.74 3.66
C ILE A 174 1.69 17.12 3.32
N PHE A 175 1.41 17.64 2.12
CA PHE A 175 1.84 18.99 1.75
C PHE A 175 1.28 20.03 2.72
N LEU A 176 -0.02 20.00 3.02
CA LEU A 176 -0.65 20.89 3.99
C LEU A 176 -0.11 20.71 5.41
N HIS A 177 0.21 19.48 5.80
CA HIS A 177 0.83 19.21 7.09
C HIS A 177 2.21 19.87 7.19
N LEU A 178 3.05 19.71 6.16
CA LEU A 178 4.39 20.30 6.13
C LEU A 178 4.32 21.83 6.10
N THR A 179 3.41 22.44 5.34
CA THR A 179 3.23 23.91 5.37
C THR A 179 2.77 24.39 6.75
N GLY A 180 1.92 23.64 7.45
CA GLY A 180 1.58 23.90 8.84
C GLY A 180 2.79 23.83 9.78
N VAL A 181 3.67 22.85 9.61
CA VAL A 181 4.94 22.74 10.35
C VAL A 181 5.84 23.96 10.07
N PHE A 182 5.94 24.39 8.81
CA PHE A 182 6.66 25.61 8.45
C PHE A 182 6.05 26.86 9.12
N ALA A 183 4.73 27.01 9.11
CA ALA A 183 4.05 28.12 9.79
C ALA A 183 4.36 28.15 11.30
N GLU A 184 4.31 27.00 11.98
CA GLU A 184 4.68 26.88 13.39
C GLU A 184 6.12 27.30 13.67
N ILE A 185 7.07 26.92 12.81
CA ILE A 185 8.49 27.26 12.99
C ILE A 185 8.76 28.74 12.71
N TYR A 186 8.22 29.31 11.63
CA TYR A 186 8.62 30.62 11.14
C TYR A 186 7.70 31.76 11.62
N ILE A 187 6.39 31.53 11.68
CA ILE A 187 5.40 32.53 12.11
C ILE A 187 5.31 32.53 13.63
N PHE A 188 5.06 31.36 14.22
CA PHE A 188 4.85 31.24 15.67
C PHE A 188 6.14 31.00 16.46
N ARG A 189 7.28 30.80 15.80
CA ARG A 189 8.59 30.55 16.45
C ARG A 189 8.58 29.33 17.37
N HIS A 190 7.68 28.36 17.12
CA HIS A 190 7.56 27.14 17.88
C HIS A 190 8.52 26.06 17.32
N PRO A 191 9.42 25.48 18.14
CA PRO A 191 10.39 24.49 17.67
C PRO A 191 9.75 23.09 17.54
N VAL A 192 8.67 22.96 16.76
CA VAL A 192 7.86 21.73 16.64
C VAL A 192 8.65 20.54 16.10
N LEU A 193 9.57 20.76 15.16
CA LEU A 193 10.43 19.70 14.62
C LEU A 193 11.38 19.16 15.70
N LYS A 194 12.04 20.05 16.46
CA LYS A 194 12.91 19.67 17.59
C LYS A 194 12.10 18.98 18.68
N ALA A 195 10.87 19.43 18.93
CA ALA A 195 9.97 18.76 19.86
C ALA A 195 9.63 17.34 19.40
N MET A 196 9.54 17.07 18.09
CA MET A 196 9.27 15.73 17.59
C MET A 196 10.46 14.77 17.71
N PHE A 197 11.68 15.30 17.78
CA PHE A 197 12.88 14.50 18.09
C PHE A 197 13.18 14.38 19.58
N THR A 198 12.86 15.38 20.39
CA THR A 198 13.20 15.41 21.82
C THR A 198 12.03 15.06 22.74
N GLY A 199 10.81 15.17 22.25
CA GLY A 199 9.55 15.09 23.00
C GLY A 199 9.24 16.35 23.81
N LYS A 200 10.13 17.35 23.82
CA LYS A 200 10.07 18.47 24.75
C LYS A 200 9.62 19.76 24.06
N LYS A 201 8.73 20.50 24.71
CA LYS A 201 8.32 21.85 24.30
C LYS A 201 8.65 22.88 25.40
N PRO A 202 8.99 24.12 25.04
CA PRO A 202 9.08 25.23 25.99
C PRO A 202 7.66 25.63 26.42
N MET A 203 7.34 25.59 27.71
CA MET A 203 6.01 25.94 28.23
C MET A 203 6.12 26.61 29.61
N ALA A 204 5.51 27.79 29.74
CA ALA A 204 5.52 28.60 30.96
C ALA A 204 4.53 28.13 32.05
N ASN A 205 3.45 27.42 31.71
CA ASN A 205 2.43 27.05 32.72
C ASN A 205 1.90 25.59 32.63
N LEU A 206 2.15 24.89 33.73
CA LEU A 206 1.45 23.74 34.36
C LEU A 206 0.91 22.55 33.53
N SER A 207 1.63 21.42 33.64
CA SER A 207 1.11 20.07 33.95
C SER A 207 2.23 19.19 34.55
N PRO A 208 1.97 18.23 35.47
CA PRO A 208 3.02 17.42 36.08
C PRO A 208 3.86 16.69 35.01
N GLY A 209 5.18 16.69 35.17
CA GLY A 209 6.09 16.05 34.22
C GLY A 209 5.81 14.55 34.08
N MET A 210 5.71 14.08 32.83
CA MET A 210 5.46 12.67 32.51
C MET A 210 6.67 11.78 32.88
N LYS A 211 6.46 10.71 33.65
CA LYS A 211 7.50 9.70 33.93
C LYS A 211 7.70 8.79 32.73
N THR A 212 8.82 8.93 32.02
CA THR A 212 9.09 8.31 30.70
C THR A 212 9.12 6.78 30.71
N SER A 213 9.64 6.13 31.77
CA SER A 213 9.88 4.68 31.80
C SER A 213 8.61 3.82 31.77
N ALA A 214 7.54 4.25 32.45
CA ALA A 214 6.28 3.50 32.52
C ALA A 214 5.53 3.43 31.17
N TYR A 215 5.71 4.44 30.31
CA TYR A 215 5.04 4.50 29.00
C TYR A 215 5.78 3.74 27.91
N ILE A 216 7.10 3.57 28.02
CA ILE A 216 7.89 2.79 27.04
C ILE A 216 7.44 1.32 27.07
N GLY A 217 7.40 0.69 28.26
CA GLY A 217 7.01 -0.71 28.39
C GLY A 217 5.57 -0.97 27.93
N ARG A 218 4.63 -0.06 28.26
CA ARG A 218 3.25 -0.13 27.77
C ARG A 218 3.15 0.01 26.25
N GLY A 219 3.90 0.96 25.67
CA GLY A 219 3.93 1.18 24.23
C GLY A 219 4.45 -0.05 23.48
N ALA A 220 5.56 -0.63 23.96
CA ALA A 220 6.12 -1.85 23.40
C ALA A 220 5.13 -3.02 23.49
N LEU A 221 4.48 -3.22 24.64
CA LEU A 221 3.48 -4.27 24.82
C LEU A 221 2.32 -4.13 23.84
N VAL A 222 1.73 -2.93 23.72
CA VAL A 222 0.63 -2.67 22.78
C VAL A 222 1.07 -2.95 21.35
N PHE A 223 2.25 -2.46 20.94
CA PHE A 223 2.78 -2.68 19.60
C PHE A 223 2.98 -4.17 19.29
N VAL A 224 3.60 -4.93 20.21
CA VAL A 224 3.85 -6.37 20.04
C VAL A 224 2.55 -7.16 19.99
N VAL A 225 1.62 -6.91 20.91
CA VAL A 225 0.34 -7.65 20.97
C VAL A 225 -0.47 -7.46 19.68
N PHE A 226 -0.67 -6.22 19.24
CA PHE A 226 -1.42 -5.97 18.02
C PHE A 226 -0.65 -6.39 16.76
N GLY A 227 0.67 -6.23 16.73
CA GLY A 227 1.51 -6.71 15.64
C GLY A 227 1.42 -8.22 15.45
N VAL A 228 1.60 -8.99 16.53
CA VAL A 228 1.48 -10.46 16.52
C VAL A 228 0.06 -10.89 16.13
N LEU A 229 -0.97 -10.25 16.67
CA LEU A 229 -2.36 -10.57 16.32
C LEU A 229 -2.62 -10.35 14.83
N LEU A 230 -2.21 -9.20 14.27
CA LEU A 230 -2.42 -8.89 12.85
C LEU A 230 -1.65 -9.85 11.94
N ILE A 231 -0.41 -10.16 12.28
CA ILE A 231 0.41 -11.12 11.50
C ILE A 231 -0.20 -12.52 11.58
N GLY A 232 -0.59 -12.97 12.77
CA GLY A 232 -1.18 -14.30 12.97
C GLY A 232 -2.52 -14.48 12.25
N VAL A 233 -3.43 -13.49 12.38
CA VAL A 233 -4.70 -13.49 11.64
C VAL A 233 -4.44 -13.41 10.13
N GLY A 234 -3.52 -12.54 9.70
CA GLY A 234 -3.16 -12.39 8.30
C GLY A 234 -2.65 -13.68 7.68
N ALA A 235 -1.71 -14.36 8.35
CA ALA A 235 -1.15 -15.63 7.92
C ALA A 235 -2.21 -16.75 7.86
N SER A 236 -3.09 -16.83 8.88
CA SER A 236 -4.17 -17.82 8.89
C SER A 236 -5.13 -17.64 7.71
N LEU A 237 -5.44 -16.40 7.34
CA LEU A 237 -6.36 -16.11 6.24
C LEU A 237 -5.69 -16.27 4.86
N ALA A 238 -4.40 -15.97 4.74
CA ALA A 238 -3.65 -16.10 3.49
C ALA A 238 -3.49 -17.56 3.01
N GLY A 239 -3.67 -18.55 3.89
CA GLY A 239 -3.66 -19.97 3.52
C GLY A 239 -4.93 -20.45 2.81
N LYS A 240 -5.98 -19.62 2.70
CA LYS A 240 -7.21 -19.98 1.99
C LYS A 240 -7.05 -19.79 0.48
N PRO A 241 -7.63 -20.66 -0.35
CA PRO A 241 -7.54 -20.52 -1.80
C PRO A 241 -8.18 -19.20 -2.26
N PRO A 242 -7.55 -18.46 -3.18
CA PRO A 242 -8.08 -17.21 -3.66
C PRO A 242 -9.41 -17.38 -4.40
N MET A 243 -10.31 -16.42 -4.24
CA MET A 243 -11.64 -16.45 -4.87
C MET A 243 -11.51 -16.43 -6.39
N GLY A 244 -12.18 -17.38 -7.04
CA GLY A 244 -12.23 -17.48 -8.50
C GLY A 244 -10.91 -17.87 -9.16
N TRP A 245 -9.98 -18.45 -8.40
CA TRP A 245 -8.82 -19.17 -8.92
C TRP A 245 -8.81 -20.60 -8.38
N ARG A 246 -8.30 -21.53 -9.19
CA ARG A 246 -8.09 -22.93 -8.84
C ARG A 246 -6.91 -23.47 -9.62
N ALA A 247 -6.24 -24.48 -9.06
CA ALA A 247 -5.30 -25.28 -9.83
C ALA A 247 -6.03 -26.09 -10.91
N VAL A 248 -5.33 -26.35 -12.02
CA VAL A 248 -5.80 -27.22 -13.10
C VAL A 248 -4.74 -28.26 -13.41
N ASP A 249 -5.19 -29.50 -13.56
CA ASP A 249 -4.31 -30.60 -13.97
C ASP A 249 -4.19 -30.56 -15.49
N VAL A 250 -2.97 -30.26 -15.96
CA VAL A 250 -2.66 -30.17 -17.39
C VAL A 250 -2.54 -31.58 -17.96
N PRO A 251 -3.32 -31.95 -18.99
CA PRO A 251 -3.21 -33.23 -19.66
C PRO A 251 -1.80 -33.48 -20.23
N ALA A 252 -1.36 -34.74 -20.21
CA ALA A 252 -0.01 -35.11 -20.66
C ALA A 252 0.18 -34.88 -22.17
N ASP A 253 -0.85 -35.20 -22.97
CA ASP A 253 -0.93 -34.92 -24.39
C ASP A 253 -0.88 -33.42 -24.69
N TYR A 254 -1.62 -32.58 -23.97
CA TYR A 254 -1.50 -31.13 -24.17
C TYR A 254 -0.07 -30.63 -23.91
N LYS A 255 0.61 -31.22 -22.92
CA LYS A 255 1.99 -30.87 -22.60
C LYS A 255 2.98 -31.36 -23.64
N SER A 256 2.84 -32.57 -24.18
CA SER A 256 3.74 -33.09 -25.23
C SER A 256 3.47 -32.42 -26.57
N GLU A 257 2.22 -32.44 -27.03
CA GLU A 257 1.89 -32.00 -28.39
C GLU A 257 2.07 -30.50 -28.59
N CYS A 258 1.67 -29.68 -27.61
CA CYS A 258 1.80 -28.22 -27.73
C CYS A 258 3.08 -27.67 -27.11
N GLY A 259 3.68 -28.38 -26.16
CA GLY A 259 4.86 -27.93 -25.41
C GLY A 259 6.16 -27.93 -26.23
N ASP A 260 6.21 -28.68 -27.33
CA ASP A 260 7.38 -28.76 -28.20
C ASP A 260 7.62 -27.46 -29.01
N CYS A 261 6.54 -26.72 -29.33
CA CYS A 261 6.61 -25.51 -30.14
C CYS A 261 6.63 -24.23 -29.30
N HIS A 262 5.85 -24.17 -28.22
CA HIS A 262 5.76 -23.01 -27.33
C HIS A 262 5.47 -23.44 -25.89
N VAL A 263 5.57 -22.50 -24.95
CA VAL A 263 5.18 -22.78 -23.56
C VAL A 263 3.72 -23.24 -23.50
N VAL A 264 3.43 -24.23 -22.66
CA VAL A 264 2.05 -24.67 -22.44
C VAL A 264 1.27 -23.54 -21.77
N TYR A 265 0.35 -22.92 -22.53
CA TYR A 265 -0.42 -21.80 -22.03
C TYR A 265 -1.45 -22.25 -21.00
N HIS A 266 -1.58 -21.50 -19.92
CA HIS A 266 -2.66 -21.71 -18.98
C HIS A 266 -4.01 -21.50 -19.69
N PRO A 267 -5.00 -22.41 -19.54
CA PRO A 267 -6.23 -22.38 -20.34
C PRO A 267 -7.09 -21.13 -20.08
N GLY A 268 -6.94 -20.50 -18.90
CA GLY A 268 -7.55 -19.21 -18.58
C GLY A 268 -7.04 -18.00 -19.40
N LEU A 269 -6.06 -18.18 -20.30
CA LEU A 269 -5.51 -17.10 -21.13
C LEU A 269 -6.28 -16.83 -22.40
N ARG A 270 -7.29 -17.64 -22.75
CA ARG A 270 -8.19 -17.41 -23.88
C ARG A 270 -9.62 -17.85 -23.55
N SER A 271 -10.61 -17.28 -24.23
CA SER A 271 -12.01 -17.69 -24.10
C SER A 271 -12.26 -19.03 -24.78
N LYS A 272 -13.39 -19.65 -24.45
CA LYS A 272 -13.85 -20.88 -25.09
C LYS A 272 -13.85 -20.78 -26.62
N GLU A 273 -14.41 -19.69 -27.17
CA GLU A 273 -14.50 -19.47 -28.63
C GLU A 273 -13.13 -19.34 -29.28
N ALA A 274 -12.19 -18.72 -28.57
CA ALA A 274 -10.82 -18.57 -29.05
C ALA A 274 -10.09 -19.92 -29.07
N TRP A 275 -10.26 -20.76 -28.03
CA TRP A 275 -9.68 -22.10 -28.04
C TRP A 275 -10.27 -22.97 -29.15
N GLN A 276 -11.58 -22.92 -29.35
CA GLN A 276 -12.24 -23.61 -30.46
C GLN A 276 -11.68 -23.20 -31.82
N SER A 277 -11.50 -21.90 -32.03
CA SER A 277 -10.95 -21.39 -33.30
C SER A 277 -9.49 -21.79 -33.50
N ILE A 278 -8.68 -21.79 -32.42
CA ILE A 278 -7.27 -22.20 -32.48
C ILE A 278 -7.15 -23.70 -32.79
N MET A 279 -7.93 -24.55 -32.10
CA MET A 279 -7.90 -26.00 -32.29
C MET A 279 -8.46 -26.44 -33.65
N ALA A 280 -9.43 -25.71 -34.20
CA ALA A 280 -9.93 -25.95 -35.56
C ALA A 280 -8.92 -25.54 -36.66
N GLY A 281 -7.99 -24.64 -36.34
CA GLY A 281 -7.04 -24.06 -37.28
C GLY A 281 -5.63 -24.67 -37.25
N LEU A 282 -5.44 -25.86 -36.68
CA LEU A 282 -4.10 -26.43 -36.45
C LEU A 282 -3.29 -26.69 -37.72
N ALA A 283 -3.95 -26.95 -38.86
CA ALA A 283 -3.28 -27.15 -40.15
C ALA A 283 -2.58 -25.89 -40.68
N ASP A 284 -2.97 -24.71 -40.20
CA ASP A 284 -2.26 -23.43 -40.41
C ASP A 284 -2.20 -22.69 -39.06
N HIS A 285 -1.43 -23.26 -38.14
CA HIS A 285 -1.21 -22.71 -36.82
C HIS A 285 -0.13 -21.62 -36.88
N TYR A 286 -0.53 -20.47 -37.43
CA TYR A 286 0.31 -19.28 -37.52
C TYR A 286 1.53 -19.43 -38.45
N GLY A 287 1.35 -20.13 -39.57
CA GLY A 287 2.42 -20.40 -40.54
C GLY A 287 3.19 -21.70 -40.30
N GLU A 288 2.78 -22.50 -39.32
CA GLU A 288 3.30 -23.84 -39.05
C GLU A 288 2.13 -24.85 -39.06
N ASP A 289 2.38 -26.09 -39.46
CA ASP A 289 1.40 -27.17 -39.35
C ASP A 289 1.55 -27.84 -37.98
N ALA A 290 0.53 -27.70 -37.14
CA ALA A 290 0.44 -28.28 -35.80
C ALA A 290 -0.71 -29.31 -35.72
N SER A 291 -1.07 -29.93 -36.84
CA SER A 291 -2.13 -30.93 -36.90
C SER A 291 -1.83 -32.11 -35.98
N LEU A 292 -2.85 -32.54 -35.23
CA LEU A 292 -2.78 -33.66 -34.28
C LEU A 292 -3.77 -34.74 -34.67
N ASP A 293 -3.62 -35.94 -34.11
CA ASP A 293 -4.61 -37.00 -34.27
C ASP A 293 -5.94 -36.64 -33.59
N GLU A 294 -7.03 -37.28 -34.03
CA GLU A 294 -8.38 -36.98 -33.54
C GLU A 294 -8.55 -37.16 -32.03
N ALA A 295 -7.84 -38.12 -31.42
CA ALA A 295 -7.94 -38.36 -29.97
C ALA A 295 -7.27 -37.24 -29.18
N SER A 296 -6.08 -36.79 -29.62
CA SER A 296 -5.40 -35.63 -29.04
C SER A 296 -6.20 -34.35 -29.22
N VAL A 297 -6.77 -34.09 -30.40
CA VAL A 297 -7.64 -32.92 -30.63
C VAL A 297 -8.84 -32.95 -29.69
N ALA A 298 -9.53 -34.08 -29.55
CA ALA A 298 -10.69 -34.21 -28.67
C ALA A 298 -10.34 -33.99 -27.19
N SER A 299 -9.27 -34.61 -26.72
CA SER A 299 -8.77 -34.49 -25.35
C SER A 299 -8.38 -33.04 -25.00
N ILE A 300 -7.51 -32.43 -25.82
CA ILE A 300 -6.98 -31.08 -25.60
C ILE A 300 -8.10 -30.05 -25.69
N SER A 301 -8.99 -30.15 -26.69
CA SER A 301 -10.13 -29.23 -26.84
C SER A 301 -11.07 -29.32 -25.64
N SER A 302 -11.39 -30.53 -25.17
CA SER A 302 -12.22 -30.71 -23.98
C SER A 302 -11.61 -30.05 -22.74
N TYR A 303 -10.30 -30.21 -22.54
CA TYR A 303 -9.58 -29.57 -21.45
C TYR A 303 -9.59 -28.04 -21.56
N LEU A 304 -9.25 -27.48 -22.71
CA LEU A 304 -9.17 -26.04 -22.92
C LEU A 304 -10.54 -25.36 -22.78
N GLU A 305 -11.59 -25.96 -23.35
CA GLU A 305 -12.95 -25.44 -23.26
C GLU A 305 -13.51 -25.51 -21.83
N LYS A 306 -13.24 -26.60 -21.11
CA LYS A 306 -13.69 -26.78 -19.72
C LYS A 306 -13.01 -25.80 -18.76
N ASN A 307 -11.80 -25.36 -19.08
CA ASN A 307 -10.97 -24.51 -18.25
C ASN A 307 -10.68 -23.15 -18.92
N ASP A 308 -11.59 -22.65 -19.74
CA ASP A 308 -11.39 -21.39 -20.46
C ASP A 308 -11.37 -20.18 -19.51
N ALA A 309 -11.01 -19.01 -20.03
CA ALA A 309 -10.95 -17.76 -19.29
C ALA A 309 -12.25 -17.41 -18.53
N GLY A 310 -13.42 -17.83 -19.01
CA GLY A 310 -14.71 -17.66 -18.34
C GLY A 310 -14.78 -18.34 -16.96
N THR A 311 -14.00 -19.39 -16.75
CA THR A 311 -13.98 -20.16 -15.49
C THR A 311 -13.02 -19.61 -14.44
N PHE A 312 -12.29 -18.53 -14.77
CA PHE A 312 -11.34 -17.87 -13.88
C PHE A 312 -11.69 -16.40 -13.65
N ASP A 313 -11.38 -15.93 -12.44
CA ASP A 313 -11.50 -14.54 -12.03
C ASP A 313 -10.14 -13.93 -11.70
N THR A 314 -9.09 -14.28 -12.45
CA THR A 314 -7.77 -13.66 -12.32
C THR A 314 -7.66 -12.39 -13.17
N LYS A 315 -6.66 -11.57 -12.88
CA LYS A 315 -6.32 -10.38 -13.69
C LYS A 315 -5.98 -10.77 -15.13
N ALA A 316 -5.24 -11.86 -15.34
CA ALA A 316 -4.92 -12.36 -16.68
C ALA A 316 -6.18 -12.80 -17.44
N ALA A 317 -7.06 -13.57 -16.80
CA ALA A 317 -8.32 -14.00 -17.41
C ALA A 317 -9.21 -12.81 -17.79
N ASN A 318 -9.41 -11.86 -16.87
CA ASN A 318 -10.29 -10.71 -17.11
C ASN A 318 -9.73 -9.68 -18.10
N GLN A 319 -8.41 -9.48 -18.16
CA GLN A 319 -7.80 -8.43 -19.00
C GLN A 319 -7.23 -8.93 -20.34
N MET A 320 -7.02 -10.24 -20.49
CA MET A 320 -6.49 -10.86 -21.70
C MET A 320 -7.32 -12.05 -22.16
N GLY A 321 -7.68 -12.96 -21.25
CA GLY A 321 -8.36 -14.21 -21.59
C GLY A 321 -9.74 -14.02 -22.20
N LYS A 322 -10.59 -13.22 -21.55
CA LYS A 322 -11.96 -12.90 -22.00
C LYS A 322 -12.00 -11.91 -23.17
N VAL A 323 -10.85 -11.52 -23.72
CA VAL A 323 -10.73 -10.53 -24.79
C VAL A 323 -10.27 -11.22 -26.07
N ASN A 324 -11.12 -11.21 -27.10
CA ASN A 324 -10.79 -11.77 -28.40
C ASN A 324 -10.07 -10.76 -29.29
N THR A 325 -9.04 -11.25 -29.98
CA THR A 325 -8.30 -10.52 -31.01
C THR A 325 -8.62 -11.16 -32.37
N PRO A 326 -8.43 -10.45 -33.49
CA PRO A 326 -8.75 -11.00 -34.82
C PRO A 326 -8.06 -12.33 -35.13
N THR A 327 -6.85 -12.56 -34.60
CA THR A 327 -6.08 -13.80 -34.80
C THR A 327 -6.08 -14.72 -33.57
N PHE A 328 -6.84 -14.37 -32.53
CA PHE A 328 -6.83 -15.03 -31.22
C PHE A 328 -5.47 -15.08 -30.49
N ARG A 329 -4.44 -14.37 -30.96
CA ARG A 329 -3.14 -14.26 -30.27
C ARG A 329 -3.23 -13.44 -28.99
N ILE A 330 -2.66 -13.97 -27.91
CA ILE A 330 -2.54 -13.28 -26.60
C ILE A 330 -1.74 -11.98 -26.74
N THR A 331 -0.65 -12.01 -27.51
CA THR A 331 0.27 -10.88 -27.71
C THR A 331 -0.35 -9.69 -28.45
N GLU A 332 -1.50 -9.90 -29.10
CA GLU A 332 -2.23 -8.85 -29.78
C GLU A 332 -3.15 -8.04 -28.87
N THR A 333 -3.48 -8.58 -27.69
CA THR A 333 -4.39 -7.93 -26.74
C THR A 333 -3.83 -6.56 -26.33
N ARG A 334 -4.73 -5.59 -26.15
CA ARG A 334 -4.37 -4.23 -25.69
C ARG A 334 -3.60 -4.27 -24.38
N ARG A 335 -3.98 -5.17 -23.46
CA ARG A 335 -3.32 -5.32 -22.17
C ARG A 335 -1.88 -5.79 -22.31
N TRP A 336 -1.65 -6.85 -23.10
CA TRP A 336 -0.30 -7.37 -23.33
C TRP A 336 0.60 -6.28 -23.92
N LYS A 337 0.16 -5.61 -25.00
CA LYS A 337 0.90 -4.51 -25.64
C LYS A 337 1.22 -3.40 -24.64
N ARG A 338 0.25 -2.99 -23.83
CA ARG A 338 0.45 -1.92 -22.83
C ARG A 338 1.47 -2.31 -21.77
N LYS A 339 1.43 -3.54 -21.23
CA LYS A 339 2.33 -3.99 -20.17
C LYS A 339 3.76 -4.20 -20.67
N HIS A 340 3.93 -4.65 -21.92
CA HIS A 340 5.24 -4.94 -22.50
C HIS A 340 5.83 -3.78 -23.33
N ARG A 341 5.15 -2.61 -23.43
CA ARG A 341 5.58 -1.49 -24.29
C ARG A 341 6.94 -0.87 -23.94
N LYS A 342 7.40 -1.03 -22.70
CA LYS A 342 8.68 -0.52 -22.20
C LYS A 342 9.81 -1.54 -22.34
N ILE A 343 9.52 -2.75 -22.80
CA ILE A 343 10.53 -3.79 -23.00
C ILE A 343 11.15 -3.59 -24.37
N GLU A 344 12.45 -3.37 -24.40
CA GLU A 344 13.21 -3.23 -25.63
C GLU A 344 13.03 -4.46 -26.55
N PRO A 345 12.80 -4.29 -27.87
CA PRO A 345 12.60 -5.42 -28.78
C PRO A 345 13.76 -6.43 -28.82
N SER A 346 14.98 -6.00 -28.46
CA SER A 346 16.16 -6.87 -28.34
C SER A 346 16.03 -7.91 -27.24
N VAL A 347 15.30 -7.63 -26.17
CA VAL A 347 15.08 -8.56 -25.04
C VAL A 347 14.38 -9.83 -25.51
N PHE A 348 13.38 -9.69 -26.40
CA PHE A 348 12.68 -10.84 -26.97
C PHE A 348 13.54 -11.67 -27.93
N ARG A 349 14.74 -11.21 -28.29
CA ARG A 349 15.71 -11.95 -29.11
C ARG A 349 16.83 -12.59 -28.27
N LEU A 350 16.86 -12.36 -26.96
CA LEU A 350 17.82 -13.03 -26.07
C LEU A 350 17.61 -14.54 -26.14
N LYS A 351 18.69 -15.31 -26.13
CA LYS A 351 18.61 -16.79 -26.16
C LYS A 351 17.77 -17.36 -25.00
N SER A 352 17.77 -16.70 -23.85
CA SER A 352 16.97 -17.08 -22.67
C SER A 352 15.48 -16.82 -22.82
N VAL A 353 15.08 -15.90 -23.72
CA VAL A 353 13.67 -15.53 -23.95
C VAL A 353 13.16 -16.21 -25.22
N GLY A 354 13.94 -16.16 -26.31
CA GLY A 354 13.62 -16.73 -27.62
C GLY A 354 12.62 -15.90 -28.40
N SER A 355 11.43 -15.64 -27.84
CA SER A 355 10.42 -14.78 -28.45
C SER A 355 9.36 -14.31 -27.45
N LYS A 356 8.40 -13.50 -27.93
CA LYS A 356 7.26 -12.98 -27.16
C LYS A 356 6.30 -14.07 -26.65
N ILE A 357 6.40 -15.29 -27.17
CA ILE A 357 5.48 -16.38 -26.84
C ILE A 357 5.93 -17.14 -25.58
N ASN A 358 7.20 -16.99 -25.18
CA ASN A 358 7.77 -17.65 -24.01
C ASN A 358 7.51 -16.84 -22.73
N CYS A 359 6.26 -16.79 -22.30
CA CYS A 359 5.86 -16.04 -21.10
C CYS A 359 6.65 -16.48 -19.85
N ASN A 360 6.97 -17.77 -19.73
CA ASN A 360 7.68 -18.35 -18.58
C ASN A 360 9.12 -17.86 -18.44
N ALA A 361 9.72 -17.28 -19.49
CA ALA A 361 11.06 -16.70 -19.43
C ALA A 361 11.15 -15.50 -18.48
N CYS A 362 10.02 -14.79 -18.27
CA CYS A 362 9.96 -13.64 -17.38
C CYS A 362 8.89 -13.76 -16.28
N HIS A 363 7.84 -14.56 -16.50
CA HIS A 363 6.76 -14.76 -15.54
C HIS A 363 6.89 -16.14 -14.88
N GLU A 364 7.44 -16.19 -13.67
CA GLU A 364 7.72 -17.45 -12.96
C GLU A 364 6.42 -18.22 -12.62
N ASP A 365 5.30 -17.52 -12.53
CA ASP A 365 3.98 -18.07 -12.20
C ASP A 365 3.02 -18.20 -13.40
N ALA A 366 3.51 -18.02 -14.65
CA ALA A 366 2.65 -18.03 -15.83
C ALA A 366 1.84 -19.32 -16.01
N SER A 367 2.39 -20.46 -15.59
CA SER A 367 1.71 -21.77 -15.59
C SER A 367 0.48 -21.82 -14.68
N THR A 368 0.38 -20.93 -13.68
CA THR A 368 -0.75 -20.86 -12.75
C THR A 368 -1.89 -19.97 -13.25
N GLY A 369 -1.68 -19.21 -14.34
CA GLY A 369 -2.66 -18.26 -14.85
C GLY A 369 -2.86 -16.99 -13.99
N LEU A 370 -2.03 -16.78 -12.96
CA LEU A 370 -2.08 -15.59 -12.10
C LEU A 370 -1.39 -14.39 -12.74
N PHE A 371 -0.15 -14.57 -13.23
CA PHE A 371 0.69 -13.50 -13.79
C PHE A 371 0.86 -12.33 -12.80
N ASN A 372 1.23 -12.64 -11.56
CA ASN A 372 1.38 -11.64 -10.51
C ASN A 372 2.55 -10.71 -10.80
N ASP A 373 2.36 -9.42 -10.55
CA ASP A 373 3.39 -8.42 -10.85
C ASP A 373 4.68 -8.63 -10.00
N SER A 374 4.59 -9.34 -8.86
CA SER A 374 5.72 -9.72 -8.01
C SER A 374 6.54 -10.91 -8.53
N ASN A 375 5.96 -11.76 -9.38
CA ASN A 375 6.61 -12.95 -9.93
C ASN A 375 7.24 -12.68 -11.32
N VAL A 376 7.54 -11.41 -11.60
CA VAL A 376 8.15 -10.97 -12.84
C VAL A 376 9.65 -10.77 -12.65
N ASN A 377 10.44 -11.55 -13.36
CA ASN A 377 11.90 -11.52 -13.31
C ASN A 377 12.45 -11.35 -14.72
N LEU A 378 13.07 -10.21 -15.01
CA LEU A 378 13.63 -9.96 -16.34
C LEU A 378 15.03 -10.57 -16.46
N PRO A 379 15.34 -11.32 -17.54
CA PRO A 379 16.65 -11.93 -17.70
C PRO A 379 17.79 -10.90 -17.79
N ASN A 380 18.99 -11.31 -17.36
CA ASN A 380 20.18 -10.46 -17.37
C ASN A 380 20.42 -9.83 -18.76
N GLY A 381 20.58 -8.50 -18.80
CA GLY A 381 20.69 -7.71 -20.04
C GLY A 381 19.39 -7.06 -20.52
N ALA A 382 18.27 -7.27 -19.83
CA ALA A 382 16.97 -6.66 -20.10
C ALA A 382 16.64 -5.46 -19.19
N GLN A 383 17.65 -4.75 -18.68
CA GLN A 383 17.42 -3.54 -17.87
C GLN A 383 16.80 -2.44 -18.75
N GLU A 384 15.78 -1.76 -18.22
CA GLU A 384 15.05 -0.65 -18.87
C GLU A 384 15.98 0.46 -19.36
#